data_AF-A0A6J5JFQ2-F1
#
_entry.id   AF-A0A6J5JFQ2-F1
#
_cell.length_a   1.000
_cell.length_b   1.000
_cell.length_c   1.000
_cell.angle_alpha   90.00
_cell.angle_beta   90.00
_cell.angle_gamma   90.00
#
_symmetry.space_group_name_H-M   'P 1'
#
loop_
_entity.id
_entity.type
_entity.pdbx_description
1 polymer ?
#
loop_
_entity_poly.entity_id
_entity_poly.type
_entity_poly.pdbx_seq_one_letter_code
_entity_poly.pdbx_strand_id
1 'polypeptide(L)'
;MGNSAFTPTDRMIAAAEAHLAAEMSEREIRSIVIGFETEILKKYRFVAARTVRSEPEEIILDPNLSYRLGEADSAIFFAECRKARAAAQITVEGEDPDVCPLLKARHVLVNAESALIKAMGELPALAVFAEKDYVMRLEDRKRVIELSLGLLDPFVSKDRTVALVRDYLAQYPRFAKSIYLPH
;
A
#
# COMPACT_ATOMS: atom_id res chain seq x y z
N MET A 1 -9.60 -13.64 40.65
CA MET A 1 -10.12 -13.35 39.29
C MET A 1 -9.03 -13.77 38.33
N GLY A 2 -9.24 -14.88 37.60
CA GLY A 2 -8.20 -15.45 36.75
C GLY A 2 -7.93 -14.54 35.57
N ASN A 3 -6.68 -14.13 35.37
CA ASN A 3 -6.20 -13.62 34.09
C ASN A 3 -6.34 -14.77 33.08
N SER A 4 -7.45 -14.84 32.35
CA SER A 4 -7.45 -15.61 31.11
C SER A 4 -6.46 -14.93 30.19
N ALA A 5 -5.31 -15.55 29.95
CA ALA A 5 -4.37 -15.09 28.94
C ALA A 5 -5.13 -14.92 27.62
N PHE A 6 -4.91 -13.80 26.94
CA PHE A 6 -5.47 -13.58 25.62
C PHE A 6 -4.97 -14.68 24.68
N THR A 7 -5.90 -15.38 24.04
CA THR A 7 -5.61 -16.40 23.02
C THR A 7 -6.27 -15.95 21.72
N PRO A 8 -5.51 -15.47 20.73
CA PRO A 8 -6.09 -15.06 19.46
C PRO A 8 -6.61 -16.26 18.67
N THR A 9 -7.61 -16.02 17.83
CA THR A 9 -8.06 -17.01 16.86
C THR A 9 -7.09 -17.10 15.68
N ASP A 10 -7.06 -18.23 14.99
CA ASP A 10 -6.26 -18.40 13.75
C ASP A 10 -6.57 -17.31 12.71
N ARG A 11 -7.82 -16.83 12.70
CA ARG A 11 -8.26 -15.75 11.82
C ARG A 11 -7.63 -14.42 12.17
N MET A 12 -7.51 -14.08 13.46
CA MET A 12 -6.82 -12.86 13.92
C MET A 12 -5.34 -12.91 13.53
N ILE A 13 -4.68 -14.04 13.78
CA ILE A 13 -3.26 -14.24 13.42
C ILE A 13 -3.07 -14.08 11.91
N ALA A 14 -3.87 -14.79 11.10
CA ALA A 14 -3.78 -14.73 9.64
C ALA A 14 -4.06 -13.33 9.09
N ALA A 15 -5.00 -12.58 9.68
CA ALA A 15 -5.29 -11.21 9.25
C ALA A 15 -4.13 -10.25 9.58
N ALA A 16 -3.48 -10.41 10.73
CA ALA A 16 -2.29 -9.63 11.07
C ALA A 16 -1.10 -9.97 10.17
N GLU A 17 -0.86 -11.26 9.89
CA GLU A 17 0.17 -11.70 8.95
C GLU A 17 -0.06 -11.13 7.54
N ALA A 18 -1.31 -11.13 7.07
CA ALA A 18 -1.69 -10.56 5.78
C ALA A 18 -1.52 -9.03 5.74
N HIS A 19 -1.86 -8.33 6.82
CA HIS A 19 -1.63 -6.89 6.95
C HIS A 19 -0.13 -6.56 6.85
N LEU A 20 0.69 -7.21 7.66
CA LEU A 20 2.15 -7.00 7.65
C LEU A 20 2.75 -7.31 6.28
N ALA A 21 2.30 -8.38 5.63
CA ALA A 21 2.76 -8.72 4.29
C ALA A 21 2.34 -7.68 3.24
N ALA A 22 1.10 -7.17 3.32
CA ALA A 22 0.61 -6.12 2.43
C ALA A 22 1.37 -4.80 2.64
N GLU A 23 1.66 -4.41 3.88
CA GLU A 23 2.42 -3.21 4.22
C GLU A 23 3.85 -3.29 3.68
N MET A 24 4.52 -4.42 3.91
CA MET A 24 5.87 -4.67 3.38
C MET A 24 5.88 -4.62 1.86
N SER A 25 4.92 -5.28 1.20
CA SER A 25 4.81 -5.30 -0.25
C SER A 25 4.53 -3.92 -0.83
N GLU A 26 3.64 -3.14 -0.21
CA GLU A 26 3.35 -1.76 -0.61
C GLU A 26 4.57 -0.89 -0.51
N ARG A 27 5.36 -1.02 0.57
CA ARG A 27 6.60 -0.27 0.76
C ARG A 27 7.62 -0.55 -0.35
N GLU A 28 7.80 -1.82 -0.71
CA GLU A 28 8.70 -2.21 -1.81
C GLU A 28 8.25 -1.58 -3.14
N ILE A 29 6.97 -1.72 -3.50
CA ILE A 29 6.41 -1.15 -4.73
C ILE A 29 6.49 0.38 -4.71
N ARG A 30 6.16 1.01 -3.59
CA ARG A 30 6.20 2.47 -3.40
C ARG A 30 7.58 3.02 -3.69
N SER A 31 8.64 2.39 -3.16
CA SER A 31 10.01 2.86 -3.35
C SER A 31 10.39 2.97 -4.84
N ILE A 32 9.93 2.02 -5.65
CA ILE A 32 10.19 1.97 -7.09
C ILE A 32 9.34 3.01 -7.82
N VAL A 33 8.03 3.04 -7.53
CA VAL A 33 7.07 3.91 -8.21
C VAL A 33 7.36 5.38 -7.95
N ILE A 34 7.48 5.76 -6.68
CA ILE A 34 7.85 7.15 -6.31
C ILE A 34 9.21 7.51 -6.89
N GLY A 35 10.16 6.56 -6.96
CA GLY A 35 11.46 6.76 -7.57
C GLY A 35 11.36 7.24 -9.02
N PHE A 36 10.70 6.49 -9.90
CA PHE A 36 10.60 6.92 -11.30
C PHE A 36 9.66 8.11 -11.51
N GLU A 37 8.57 8.23 -10.74
CA GLU A 37 7.67 9.38 -10.85
C GLU A 37 8.42 10.67 -10.51
N THR A 38 9.23 10.65 -9.46
CA THR A 38 10.10 11.78 -9.07
C THR A 38 11.07 12.15 -10.19
N GLU A 39 11.73 11.17 -10.81
CA GLU A 39 12.67 11.44 -11.91
C GLU A 39 11.98 11.99 -13.17
N ILE A 40 10.78 11.50 -13.49
CA ILE A 40 9.97 12.05 -14.58
C ILE A 40 9.58 13.50 -14.27
N LEU A 41 9.05 13.79 -13.07
CA LEU A 41 8.68 15.15 -12.68
C LEU A 41 9.88 16.12 -12.72
N LYS A 42 11.06 15.68 -12.25
CA LYS A 42 12.29 16.48 -12.34
C LYS A 42 12.72 16.75 -13.78
N LYS A 43 12.61 15.77 -14.66
CA LYS A 43 13.01 15.86 -16.07
C LYS A 43 12.12 16.84 -16.84
N TYR A 44 10.81 16.71 -16.69
CA TYR A 44 9.85 17.49 -17.47
C TYR A 44 9.49 18.84 -16.83
N ARG A 45 9.66 18.97 -15.51
CA ARG A 45 9.35 20.19 -14.74
C ARG A 45 7.96 20.75 -15.05
N PHE A 46 6.96 19.88 -15.06
CA PHE A 46 5.58 20.26 -15.36
C PHE A 46 5.09 21.36 -14.42
N VAL A 47 4.29 22.27 -14.97
CA VAL A 47 3.72 23.39 -14.24
C VAL A 47 2.31 23.00 -13.79
N ALA A 48 1.99 23.28 -12.52
CA ALA A 48 0.65 23.03 -12.01
C ALA A 48 -0.41 23.79 -12.84
N ALA A 49 -1.51 23.11 -13.14
CA ALA A 49 -2.68 23.71 -13.72
C ALA A 49 -3.19 24.82 -12.78
N ARG A 50 -3.26 26.04 -13.31
CA ARG A 50 -3.73 27.21 -12.58
C ARG A 50 -5.24 27.31 -12.68
N THR A 51 -5.90 27.49 -11.54
CA THR A 51 -7.33 27.84 -11.49
C THR A 51 -7.53 29.35 -11.54
N VAL A 52 -6.53 30.13 -11.12
CA VAL A 52 -6.52 31.60 -11.18
C VAL A 52 -5.28 32.11 -11.90
N ARG A 53 -5.45 33.02 -12.86
CA ARG A 53 -4.37 33.52 -13.73
C ARG A 53 -3.26 34.29 -13.00
N SER A 54 -3.55 34.82 -11.80
CA SER A 54 -2.61 35.58 -10.97
C SER A 54 -1.74 34.70 -10.06
N GLU A 55 -1.98 33.40 -10.01
CA GLU A 55 -1.15 32.50 -9.20
C GLU A 55 0.25 32.35 -9.80
N PRO A 56 1.30 32.32 -8.95
CA PRO A 56 2.66 32.05 -9.42
C PRO A 56 2.74 30.65 -10.02
N GLU A 57 3.64 30.49 -10.99
CA GLU A 57 3.91 29.18 -11.56
C GLU A 57 4.54 28.28 -10.50
N GLU A 58 3.90 27.14 -10.25
CA GLU A 58 4.40 26.12 -9.35
C GLU A 58 4.84 24.91 -10.17
N ILE A 59 6.10 24.51 -10.01
CA ILE A 59 6.64 23.31 -10.66
C ILE A 59 6.37 22.12 -9.76
N ILE A 60 5.69 21.11 -10.30
CA ILE A 60 5.36 19.90 -9.57
C ILE A 60 6.58 18.98 -9.55
N LEU A 61 7.15 18.78 -8.37
CA LEU A 61 8.26 17.84 -8.13
C LEU A 61 7.87 16.70 -7.19
N ASP A 62 6.77 16.83 -6.45
CA ASP A 62 6.21 15.79 -5.59
C ASP A 62 5.20 14.96 -6.38
N PRO A 63 5.40 13.64 -6.53
CA PRO A 63 4.44 12.73 -7.16
C PRO A 63 3.03 12.80 -6.56
N ASN A 64 2.89 13.09 -5.27
CA ASN A 64 1.59 13.23 -4.62
C ASN A 64 0.79 14.45 -5.12
N LEU A 65 1.45 15.39 -5.79
CA LEU A 65 0.84 16.57 -6.39
C LEU A 65 0.60 16.42 -7.90
N SER A 66 0.84 15.22 -8.47
CA SER A 66 0.64 14.95 -9.91
C SER A 66 -0.82 15.14 -10.37
N TYR A 67 -1.80 15.07 -9.47
CA TYR A 67 -3.21 15.40 -9.79
C TYR A 67 -3.43 16.87 -10.18
N ARG A 68 -2.45 17.74 -9.91
CA ARG A 68 -2.47 19.16 -10.29
C ARG A 68 -1.92 19.41 -11.70
N LEU A 69 -1.46 18.37 -12.41
CA LEU A 69 -1.01 18.49 -13.79
C LEU A 69 -2.19 18.83 -14.72
N GLY A 70 -1.93 19.66 -15.73
CA GLY A 70 -2.90 19.88 -16.81
C GLY A 70 -3.08 18.60 -17.65
N GLU A 71 -4.14 18.55 -18.46
CA GLU A 71 -4.47 17.36 -19.26
C GLU A 71 -3.32 16.93 -20.21
N ALA A 72 -2.72 17.89 -20.92
CA ALA A 72 -1.61 17.63 -21.84
C ALA A 72 -0.36 17.11 -21.11
N ASP A 73 0.00 17.71 -19.98
CA ASP A 73 1.14 17.29 -19.15
C ASP A 73 0.89 15.94 -18.48
N SER A 74 -0.35 15.69 -18.04
CA SER A 74 -0.77 14.40 -17.48
C SER A 74 -0.61 13.28 -18.50
N ALA A 75 -0.99 13.51 -19.76
CA ALA A 75 -0.83 12.51 -20.82
C ALA A 75 0.66 12.14 -21.04
N ILE A 76 1.57 13.13 -21.00
CA ILE A 76 3.01 12.90 -21.09
C ILE A 76 3.51 12.15 -19.85
N PHE A 77 3.13 12.62 -18.66
CA PHE A 77 3.52 12.01 -17.39
C PHE A 77 3.12 10.53 -17.31
N PHE A 78 1.87 10.18 -17.62
CA PHE A 78 1.40 8.80 -17.59
C PHE A 78 2.04 7.93 -18.68
N ALA A 79 2.30 8.49 -19.87
CA ALA A 79 3.04 7.77 -20.91
C ALA A 79 4.47 7.42 -20.47
N GLU A 80 5.17 8.35 -19.83
CA GLU A 80 6.51 8.10 -19.28
C GLU A 80 6.48 7.14 -18.09
N CYS A 81 5.46 7.22 -17.22
CA CYS A 81 5.27 6.27 -16.14
C CYS A 81 5.07 4.84 -16.66
N ARG A 82 4.30 4.64 -17.74
CA ARG A 82 4.14 3.32 -18.38
C ARG A 82 5.46 2.76 -18.91
N LYS A 83 6.29 3.59 -19.53
CA LYS A 83 7.63 3.20 -19.99
C LYS A 83 8.53 2.82 -18.81
N ALA A 84 8.55 3.64 -17.76
CA ALA A 84 9.34 3.40 -16.57
C ALA A 84 8.90 2.13 -15.81
N ARG A 85 7.58 1.90 -15.71
CA ARG A 85 6.97 0.68 -15.15
C ARG A 85 7.48 -0.57 -15.86
N ALA A 86 7.44 -0.57 -17.20
CA ALA A 86 7.93 -1.68 -18.01
C ALA A 86 9.45 -1.89 -17.84
N ALA A 87 10.24 -0.80 -17.86
CA ALA A 87 11.69 -0.85 -17.65
C ALA A 87 12.06 -1.38 -16.25
N ALA A 88 11.29 -1.01 -15.23
CA ALA A 88 11.46 -1.48 -13.85
C ALA A 88 10.94 -2.91 -13.62
N GLN A 89 10.29 -3.52 -14.63
CA GLN A 89 9.73 -4.87 -14.60
C GLN A 89 8.64 -5.07 -13.52
N ILE A 90 7.87 -4.02 -13.24
CA ILE A 90 6.73 -4.03 -12.31
C ILE A 90 5.38 -4.01 -13.07
N THR A 91 5.30 -4.87 -14.08
CA THR A 91 4.10 -5.17 -14.87
C THR A 91 3.62 -6.58 -14.55
N VAL A 92 2.31 -6.78 -14.46
CA VAL A 92 1.72 -8.12 -14.28
C VAL A 92 1.15 -8.59 -15.62
N GLU A 93 1.40 -9.84 -15.98
CA GLU A 93 0.88 -10.42 -17.24
C GLU A 93 -0.66 -10.45 -17.23
N GLY A 94 -1.27 -10.04 -18.34
CA GLY A 94 -2.73 -9.96 -18.47
C GLY A 94 -3.39 -8.80 -17.70
N GLU A 95 -2.62 -7.98 -17.00
CA GLU A 95 -3.13 -6.79 -16.31
C GLU A 95 -3.22 -5.60 -17.29
N ASP A 96 -4.24 -4.77 -17.08
CA ASP A 96 -4.40 -3.52 -17.81
C ASP A 96 -3.15 -2.62 -17.60
N PRO A 97 -2.53 -2.12 -18.69
CA PRO A 97 -1.33 -1.28 -18.62
C PRO A 97 -1.53 0.01 -17.82
N ASP A 98 -2.77 0.50 -17.69
CA ASP A 98 -3.10 1.73 -16.96
C ASP A 98 -3.29 1.49 -15.45
N VAL A 99 -3.26 0.24 -14.98
CA VAL A 99 -3.27 -0.07 -13.54
C VAL A 99 -1.95 0.37 -12.90
N CYS A 100 -2.01 1.37 -12.02
CA CYS A 100 -0.86 1.78 -11.23
C CYS A 100 -0.51 0.69 -10.19
N PRO A 101 0.72 0.11 -10.21
CA PRO A 101 1.13 -0.91 -9.25
C PRO A 101 1.05 -0.45 -7.79
N LEU A 102 1.36 0.82 -7.53
CA LEU A 102 1.30 1.38 -6.18
C LEU A 102 -0.14 1.52 -5.68
N LEU A 103 -1.07 1.97 -6.53
CA LEU A 103 -2.49 2.02 -6.15
C LEU A 103 -3.05 0.62 -5.90
N LYS A 104 -2.65 -0.38 -6.70
CA LYS A 104 -3.00 -1.78 -6.48
C LYS A 104 -2.48 -2.28 -5.12
N ALA A 105 -1.22 -2.03 -4.79
CA ALA A 105 -0.63 -2.43 -3.51
C ALA A 105 -1.31 -1.73 -2.32
N ARG A 106 -1.61 -0.44 -2.43
CA ARG A 106 -2.38 0.31 -1.41
C ARG A 106 -3.78 -0.24 -1.21
N HIS A 107 -4.48 -0.59 -2.29
CA HIS A 107 -5.80 -1.21 -2.19
C HIS A 107 -5.74 -2.55 -1.45
N VAL A 108 -4.71 -3.37 -1.69
CA VAL A 108 -4.48 -4.62 -0.94
C VAL A 108 -4.24 -4.35 0.55
N LEU A 109 -3.42 -3.34 0.88
CA LEU A 109 -3.17 -2.94 2.27
C LEU A 109 -4.47 -2.49 2.97
N VAL A 110 -5.26 -1.63 2.34
CA VAL A 110 -6.55 -1.17 2.90
C VAL A 110 -7.49 -2.35 3.15
N ASN A 111 -7.55 -3.32 2.23
CA ASN A 111 -8.36 -4.52 2.42
C ASN A 111 -7.84 -5.40 3.57
N ALA A 112 -6.52 -5.52 3.73
CA ALA A 112 -5.91 -6.27 4.83
C ALA A 112 -6.14 -5.59 6.19
N GLU A 113 -6.07 -4.26 6.27
CA GLU A 113 -6.46 -3.49 7.44
C GLU A 113 -7.92 -3.75 7.83
N SER A 114 -8.85 -3.68 6.87
CA SER A 114 -10.27 -3.95 7.12
C SER A 114 -10.49 -5.41 7.57
N ALA A 115 -9.75 -6.36 7.00
CA ALA A 115 -9.81 -7.76 7.42
C ALA A 115 -9.32 -7.93 8.87
N LEU A 116 -8.24 -7.24 9.26
CA LEU A 116 -7.73 -7.24 10.63
C LEU A 116 -8.75 -6.63 11.61
N ILE A 117 -9.32 -5.46 11.31
CA ILE A 117 -10.34 -4.81 12.14
C ILE A 117 -11.54 -5.74 12.33
N LYS A 118 -12.01 -6.38 11.26
CA LYS A 118 -13.13 -7.34 11.32
C LYS A 118 -12.78 -8.58 12.14
N ALA A 119 -11.58 -9.14 12.00
CA ALA A 119 -11.15 -10.29 12.80
C ALA A 119 -11.06 -9.95 14.29
N MET A 120 -10.52 -8.78 14.62
CA MET A 120 -10.45 -8.31 16.00
C MET A 120 -11.81 -8.02 16.62
N GLY A 121 -12.81 -7.68 15.80
CA GLY A 121 -14.20 -7.51 16.22
C GLY A 121 -14.88 -8.77 16.77
N GLU A 122 -14.27 -9.96 16.63
CA GLU A 122 -14.72 -11.18 17.31
C GLU A 122 -14.54 -11.07 18.84
N LEU A 123 -13.65 -10.19 19.32
CA LEU A 123 -13.57 -9.84 20.72
C LEU A 123 -14.73 -8.90 21.08
N PRO A 124 -15.58 -9.24 22.08
CA PRO A 124 -16.72 -8.41 22.44
C PRO A 124 -16.36 -6.94 22.75
N ALA A 125 -15.17 -6.70 23.32
CA ALA A 125 -14.68 -5.35 23.62
C ALA A 125 -14.33 -4.52 22.37
N LEU A 126 -14.12 -5.16 21.21
CA LEU A 126 -13.71 -4.52 19.96
C LEU A 126 -14.78 -4.61 18.86
N ALA A 127 -15.91 -5.28 19.11
CA ALA A 127 -16.99 -5.46 18.13
C ALA A 127 -17.46 -4.13 17.48
N VAL A 128 -17.51 -3.05 18.27
CA VAL A 128 -17.90 -1.71 17.79
C VAL A 128 -17.01 -1.18 16.66
N PHE A 129 -15.73 -1.58 16.61
CA PHE A 129 -14.81 -1.15 15.55
C PHE A 129 -15.07 -1.89 14.25
N ALA A 130 -15.43 -3.18 14.31
CA ALA A 130 -15.79 -3.96 13.13
C ALA A 130 -17.11 -3.48 12.50
N GLU A 131 -18.09 -3.09 13.31
CA GLU A 131 -19.36 -2.52 12.83
C GLU A 131 -19.18 -1.16 12.17
N LYS A 132 -18.21 -0.37 12.64
CA LYS A 132 -17.97 1.02 12.19
C LYS A 132 -16.77 1.16 11.24
N ASP A 133 -16.22 0.07 10.73
CA ASP A 133 -15.03 0.04 9.87
C ASP A 133 -15.08 1.10 8.75
N TYR A 134 -16.23 1.21 8.07
CA TYR A 134 -16.44 2.10 6.93
C TYR A 134 -16.69 3.58 7.28
N VAL A 135 -16.96 3.90 8.54
CA VAL A 135 -17.25 5.28 9.01
C VAL A 135 -16.21 5.79 10.01
N MET A 136 -15.15 5.01 10.23
CA MET A 136 -14.07 5.35 11.14
C MET A 136 -13.19 6.45 10.56
N ARG A 137 -12.75 7.39 11.41
CA ARG A 137 -11.73 8.36 11.01
C ARG A 137 -10.42 7.64 10.74
N LEU A 138 -9.64 8.15 9.79
CA LEU A 138 -8.36 7.53 9.40
C LEU A 138 -7.39 7.37 10.58
N GLU A 139 -7.35 8.35 11.49
CA GLU A 139 -6.51 8.29 12.70
C GLU A 139 -6.97 7.19 13.67
N ASP A 140 -8.28 7.06 13.88
CA ASP A 140 -8.86 6.03 14.73
C ASP A 140 -8.59 4.64 14.13
N ARG A 141 -8.70 4.50 12.80
CA ARG A 141 -8.38 3.26 12.06
C ARG A 141 -6.93 2.86 12.28
N LYS A 142 -6.00 3.79 12.06
CA LYS A 142 -4.56 3.55 12.26
C LYS A 142 -4.27 3.08 13.68
N ARG A 143 -4.87 3.72 14.69
CA ARG A 143 -4.69 3.35 16.09
C ARG A 143 -5.23 1.95 16.42
N VAL A 144 -6.39 1.58 15.86
CA VAL A 144 -6.96 0.24 16.04
C VAL A 144 -6.03 -0.82 15.43
N ILE A 145 -5.49 -0.57 14.24
CA ILE A 145 -4.52 -1.47 13.60
C ILE A 145 -3.26 -1.60 14.45
N GLU A 146 -2.64 -0.51 14.87
CA GLU A 146 -1.42 -0.52 15.71
C GLU A 146 -1.63 -1.31 17.02
N LEU A 147 -2.75 -1.09 17.72
CA LEU A 147 -3.08 -1.83 18.94
C LEU A 147 -3.32 -3.32 18.66
N SER A 148 -3.99 -3.64 17.56
CA SER A 148 -4.27 -5.02 17.16
C SER A 148 -2.97 -5.77 16.85
N LEU A 149 -2.07 -5.15 16.10
CA LEU A 149 -0.76 -5.71 15.80
C LEU A 149 0.07 -5.90 17.06
N GLY A 150 0.10 -4.91 17.97
CA GLY A 150 0.81 -5.02 19.24
C GLY A 150 0.30 -6.16 20.14
N LEU A 151 -1.01 -6.44 20.09
CA LEU A 151 -1.61 -7.55 20.82
C LEU A 151 -1.31 -8.92 20.17
N LEU A 152 -1.21 -8.96 18.84
CA LEU A 152 -1.00 -10.19 18.07
C LEU A 152 0.47 -10.51 17.80
N ASP A 153 1.39 -9.56 18.00
CA ASP A 153 2.83 -9.71 17.72
C ASP A 153 3.44 -11.03 18.24
N PRO A 154 3.15 -11.50 19.48
CA PRO A 154 3.72 -12.77 19.98
C PRO A 154 3.26 -14.03 19.23
N PHE A 155 2.18 -13.93 18.44
CA PHE A 155 1.53 -15.06 17.78
C PHE A 155 1.72 -15.07 16.26
N VAL A 156 2.23 -13.98 15.69
CA VAL A 156 2.46 -13.82 14.26
C VAL A 156 3.73 -14.57 13.85
N SER A 157 3.65 -15.38 12.78
CA SER A 157 4.82 -16.05 12.23
C SER A 157 5.53 -15.16 11.20
N LYS A 158 6.77 -14.78 11.51
CA LYS A 158 7.63 -14.03 10.57
C LYS A 158 7.84 -14.78 9.27
N ASP A 159 8.05 -16.09 9.33
CA ASP A 159 8.26 -16.93 8.13
C ASP A 159 7.03 -16.92 7.23
N ARG A 160 5.83 -16.98 7.84
CA ARG A 160 4.56 -16.92 7.10
C ARG A 160 4.34 -15.55 6.48
N THR A 161 4.59 -14.47 7.22
CA THR A 161 4.54 -13.10 6.67
C THR A 161 5.48 -12.95 5.48
N VAL A 162 6.73 -13.42 5.59
CA VAL A 162 7.71 -13.36 4.50
C VAL A 162 7.27 -14.20 3.29
N ALA A 163 6.69 -15.37 3.51
CA ALA A 163 6.12 -16.18 2.42
C ALA A 163 5.01 -15.43 1.67
N LEU A 164 4.09 -14.79 2.40
CA LEU A 164 3.02 -13.98 1.79
C LEU A 164 3.56 -12.80 0.98
N VAL A 165 4.62 -12.13 1.48
CA VAL A 165 5.30 -11.05 0.72
C VAL A 165 5.89 -11.60 -0.58
N ARG A 166 6.57 -12.76 -0.52
CA ARG A 166 7.16 -13.39 -1.70
C ARG A 166 6.10 -13.77 -2.72
N ASP A 167 5.00 -14.38 -2.29
CA ASP A 167 3.89 -14.78 -3.16
C ASP A 167 3.25 -13.56 -3.84
N TYR A 168 3.05 -12.47 -3.10
CA TYR A 168 2.53 -11.23 -3.67
C TYR A 168 3.49 -10.64 -4.70
N LEU A 169 4.76 -10.48 -4.34
CA LEU A 169 5.76 -9.83 -5.20
C LEU A 169 6.13 -10.68 -6.41
N ALA A 170 6.04 -12.02 -6.33
CA ALA A 170 6.32 -12.93 -7.45
C ALA A 170 5.44 -12.69 -8.68
N GLN A 171 4.30 -12.00 -8.53
CA GLN A 171 3.46 -11.57 -9.64
C GLN A 171 4.17 -10.58 -10.58
N TYR A 172 5.19 -9.88 -10.09
CA TYR A 172 5.99 -8.94 -10.88
C TYR A 172 7.30 -9.59 -11.33
N PRO A 173 7.64 -9.55 -12.63
CA PRO A 173 8.88 -10.13 -13.15
C PRO A 173 10.16 -9.65 -12.46
N ARG A 174 10.16 -8.40 -11.95
CA ARG A 174 11.25 -7.84 -11.14
C ARG A 174 11.62 -8.74 -9.96
N PHE A 175 10.63 -9.24 -9.22
CA PHE A 175 10.87 -9.97 -7.97
C PHE A 175 10.89 -11.49 -8.19
N ALA A 176 10.30 -11.99 -9.27
CA ALA A 176 10.35 -13.41 -9.64
C ALA A 176 11.78 -13.95 -9.80
N LYS A 177 12.75 -13.09 -10.13
CA LYS A 177 14.17 -13.46 -10.25
C LYS A 177 14.96 -13.32 -8.93
N SER A 178 14.39 -12.67 -7.92
CA SER A 178 15.05 -12.30 -6.66
C SER A 178 14.62 -13.15 -5.46
N ILE A 179 14.06 -14.34 -5.70
CA ILE A 179 13.51 -15.23 -4.66
C ILE A 179 14.57 -15.67 -3.61
N TYR A 180 15.85 -15.34 -3.81
CA TYR A 180 16.88 -15.35 -2.78
C TYR A 180 17.10 -13.95 -2.19
N LEU A 181 16.32 -13.58 -1.17
CA LEU A 181 16.70 -12.52 -0.23
C LEU A 181 17.08 -13.19 1.11
N PRO A 182 18.17 -12.74 1.76
CA PRO A 182 18.91 -13.49 2.77
C PRO A 182 18.11 -13.70 4.06
N HIS A 183 18.45 -14.81 4.72
CA HIS A 183 18.01 -15.24 6.04
C HIS A 183 18.22 -14.18 7.13
#